data_AF-A0A353EY84-F1
#
_entry.id   AF-A0A353EY84-F1
#
_cell.length_a   1.000
_cell.length_b   1.000
_cell.length_c   1.000
_cell.angle_alpha   90.00
_cell.angle_beta   90.00
_cell.angle_gamma   90.00
#
_symmetry.space_group_name_H-M   'P 1'
#
loop_
_entity.id
_entity.type
_entity.pdbx_description
1 polymer ?
#
loop_
_entity_poly.entity_id
_entity_poly.type
_entity_poly.pdbx_seq_one_letter_code
_entity_poly.pdbx_strand_id
1 'polypeptide(L)'
;MGFGWLFLGYVVSFLLSGVGAMLNMKFLVCLLGYTMILRGLWELRKYNAAFRFPLFAVLALMPATVYELLTEWGKAFAWSLPFLGETAETAMAWVDFGLAMLFHFTCYYAVATIARSVDLPRTVRDAVFDTIVGIGYATLYTVARVFLPEAVAAQLGIPLTVFLLFWRICDICLLVSCCKNICPAGDEDQTPKPYRWGFLNRMGERFANNFHRAADSTRASREEDLRKRRERKDRSSGGKH
;
A
#
# COMPACT_ATOMS: atom_id res chain seq x y z
N MET A 1 13.71 -7.15 -2.07
CA MET A 1 13.64 -5.69 -1.82
C MET A 1 12.44 -5.38 -0.94
N GLY A 2 12.57 -4.44 0.00
CA GLY A 2 11.53 -4.13 0.98
C GLY A 2 10.21 -3.62 0.37
N PHE A 3 10.27 -2.85 -0.72
CA PHE A 3 9.07 -2.42 -1.46
C PHE A 3 8.29 -3.58 -2.09
N GLY A 4 8.96 -4.65 -2.53
CA GLY A 4 8.29 -5.84 -3.08
C GLY A 4 7.46 -6.57 -2.03
N TRP A 5 7.99 -6.71 -0.81
CA TRP A 5 7.25 -7.26 0.33
C TRP A 5 6.09 -6.36 0.76
N LEU A 6 6.31 -5.05 0.77
CA LEU A 6 5.27 -4.05 1.05
C LEU A 6 4.12 -4.13 0.02
N PHE A 7 4.46 -4.20 -1.26
CA PHE A 7 3.50 -4.37 -2.37
C PHE A 7 2.70 -5.67 -2.24
N LEU A 8 3.39 -6.80 -2.06
CA LEU A 8 2.73 -8.10 -2.00
C LEU A 8 1.83 -8.20 -0.76
N GLY A 9 2.32 -7.71 0.38
CA GLY A 9 1.53 -7.64 1.61
C GLY A 9 0.33 -6.71 1.48
N TYR A 10 0.47 -5.57 0.78
CA TYR A 10 -0.64 -4.65 0.49
C TYR A 10 -1.72 -5.32 -0.36
N VAL A 11 -1.34 -5.99 -1.45
CA VAL A 11 -2.29 -6.72 -2.31
C VAL A 11 -3.03 -7.80 -1.51
N VAL A 12 -2.31 -8.56 -0.69
CA VAL A 12 -2.92 -9.60 0.13
C VAL A 12 -3.88 -9.00 1.17
N SER A 13 -3.45 -8.01 1.95
CA SER A 13 -4.25 -7.46 3.06
C SER A 13 -5.40 -6.53 2.63
N PHE A 14 -5.25 -5.74 1.56
CA PHE A 14 -6.22 -4.69 1.20
C PHE A 14 -7.02 -4.95 -0.08
N LEU A 15 -6.56 -5.83 -0.98
CA LEU A 15 -7.35 -6.25 -2.15
C LEU A 15 -7.98 -7.62 -1.94
N LEU A 16 -7.18 -8.60 -1.50
CA LEU A 16 -7.68 -9.97 -1.33
C LEU A 16 -8.51 -10.15 -0.06
N SER A 17 -8.49 -9.21 0.89
CA SER A 17 -9.33 -9.28 2.09
C SER A 17 -10.83 -9.27 1.77
N GLY A 18 -11.26 -8.62 0.68
CA GLY A 18 -12.64 -8.72 0.20
C GLY A 18 -13.02 -10.14 -0.22
N VAL A 19 -12.12 -10.84 -0.91
CA VAL A 19 -12.31 -12.26 -1.27
C VAL A 19 -12.22 -13.14 -0.01
N GLY A 20 -11.29 -12.84 0.89
CA GLY A 20 -11.17 -13.51 2.19
C GLY A 20 -12.44 -13.40 3.02
N ALA A 21 -13.09 -12.24 3.03
CA ALA A 21 -14.37 -12.02 3.71
C ALA A 21 -15.49 -12.89 3.13
N MET A 22 -15.56 -13.05 1.81
CA MET A 22 -16.54 -13.97 1.18
C MET A 22 -16.33 -15.44 1.58
N LEU A 23 -15.10 -15.80 1.96
CA LEU A 23 -14.73 -17.17 2.36
C LEU A 23 -14.67 -17.37 3.89
N ASN A 24 -15.05 -16.38 4.71
CA ASN A 24 -14.85 -16.37 6.17
C ASN A 24 -13.39 -16.60 6.60
N MET A 25 -12.44 -16.13 5.79
CA MET A 25 -10.99 -16.26 6.00
C MET A 25 -10.31 -14.89 5.97
N LYS A 26 -11.07 -13.81 6.17
CA LYS A 26 -10.57 -12.42 6.11
C LYS A 26 -9.39 -12.23 7.06
N PHE A 27 -9.50 -12.71 8.29
CA PHE A 27 -8.45 -12.55 9.30
C PHE A 27 -7.12 -13.18 8.87
N LEU A 28 -7.13 -14.37 8.25
CA LEU A 28 -5.92 -15.05 7.78
C LEU A 28 -5.26 -14.26 6.65
N VAL A 29 -6.07 -13.77 5.71
CA VAL A 29 -5.60 -12.96 4.59
C VAL A 29 -4.97 -11.65 5.11
N CYS A 30 -5.64 -10.95 6.04
CA CYS A 30 -5.11 -9.75 6.66
C CYS A 30 -3.81 -10.02 7.44
N LEU A 31 -3.78 -11.04 8.30
CA LEU A 31 -2.61 -11.39 9.11
C LEU A 31 -1.41 -11.75 8.22
N LEU A 32 -1.62 -12.57 7.20
CA LEU A 32 -0.59 -12.90 6.22
C LEU A 32 -0.08 -11.64 5.52
N GLY A 33 -0.98 -10.80 5.01
CA GLY A 33 -0.60 -9.54 4.36
C GLY A 33 0.19 -8.61 5.30
N TYR A 34 -0.22 -8.48 6.55
CA TYR A 34 0.46 -7.65 7.55
C TYR A 34 1.86 -8.18 7.90
N THR A 35 2.06 -9.50 7.99
CA THR A 35 3.40 -10.06 8.21
C THR A 35 4.36 -9.74 7.06
N MET A 36 3.86 -9.74 5.82
CA MET A 36 4.62 -9.36 4.63
C MET A 36 4.93 -7.86 4.62
N ILE A 37 3.94 -7.01 4.96
CA ILE A 37 4.13 -5.57 5.12
C ILE A 37 5.19 -5.28 6.20
N LEU A 38 5.11 -5.91 7.36
CA LEU A 38 6.08 -5.75 8.45
C LEU A 38 7.49 -6.09 8.00
N ARG A 39 7.66 -7.21 7.30
CA ARG A 39 8.95 -7.59 6.72
C ARG A 39 9.45 -6.52 5.75
N GLY A 40 8.60 -6.03 4.85
CA GLY A 40 8.93 -4.99 3.88
C GLY A 40 9.38 -3.70 4.56
N LEU A 41 8.61 -3.21 5.54
CA LEU A 41 8.91 -2.00 6.30
C LEU A 41 10.17 -2.15 7.18
N TRP A 42 10.41 -3.35 7.73
CA TRP A 42 11.61 -3.65 8.51
C TRP A 42 12.89 -3.62 7.67
N GLU A 43 12.80 -3.99 6.39
CA GLU A 43 13.87 -3.80 5.41
C GLU A 43 14.00 -2.31 5.03
N LEU A 44 12.89 -1.64 4.72
CA LEU A 44 12.87 -0.24 4.24
C LEU A 44 13.38 0.78 5.27
N ARG A 45 13.14 0.55 6.56
CA ARG A 45 13.61 1.44 7.65
C ARG A 45 15.13 1.58 7.73
N LYS A 46 15.88 0.64 7.14
CA LYS A 46 17.34 0.71 7.05
C LYS A 46 17.79 1.81 6.09
N TYR A 47 16.98 2.10 5.08
CA TYR A 47 17.25 3.13 4.06
C TYR A 47 16.67 4.48 4.44
N ASN A 48 15.52 4.51 5.11
CA ASN A 48 14.93 5.75 5.61
C ASN A 48 14.16 5.53 6.93
N ALA A 49 14.49 6.30 7.97
CA ALA A 49 13.87 6.17 9.28
C ALA A 49 12.36 6.47 9.29
N ALA A 50 11.83 7.19 8.30
CA ALA A 50 10.40 7.48 8.17
C ALA A 50 9.55 6.21 8.06
N PHE A 51 10.10 5.09 7.56
CA PHE A 51 9.38 3.81 7.53
C PHE A 51 9.11 3.20 8.92
N ARG A 52 9.64 3.77 10.01
CA ARG A 52 9.26 3.37 11.37
C ARG A 52 7.80 3.71 11.69
N PHE A 53 7.27 4.81 11.15
CA PHE A 53 5.88 5.22 11.39
C PHE A 53 4.86 4.20 10.84
N PRO A 54 4.88 3.83 9.54
CA PRO A 54 3.97 2.81 9.03
C PRO A 54 4.21 1.44 9.67
N LEU A 55 5.43 1.16 10.14
CA LEU A 55 5.74 -0.09 10.84
C LEU A 55 4.98 -0.19 12.16
N PHE A 56 4.98 0.88 12.97
CA PHE A 56 4.20 0.91 14.20
C PHE A 56 2.69 0.87 13.94
N ALA A 57 2.22 1.53 12.87
CA ALA A 57 0.82 1.49 12.48
C ALA A 57 0.36 0.06 12.14
N VAL A 58 1.16 -0.71 11.40
CA VAL A 58 0.84 -2.12 11.08
C VAL A 58 0.93 -3.03 12.30
N LEU A 59 1.89 -2.78 13.21
CA LEU A 59 1.94 -3.50 14.48
C LEU A 59 0.66 -3.27 15.30
N ALA A 60 0.12 -2.05 15.28
CA ALA A 60 -1.15 -1.72 15.95
C ALA A 60 -2.38 -2.32 15.25
N LEU A 61 -2.33 -2.55 13.93
CA LEU A 61 -3.41 -3.22 13.19
C LEU A 61 -3.54 -4.72 13.53
N MET A 62 -2.45 -5.39 13.91
CA MET A 62 -2.50 -6.83 14.20
C MET A 62 -3.45 -7.20 15.35
N PRO A 63 -3.43 -6.52 16.52
CA PRO A 63 -4.44 -6.72 17.56
C PRO A 63 -5.89 -6.55 17.08
N ALA A 64 -6.16 -5.59 16.19
CA ALA A 64 -7.51 -5.40 15.63
C ALA A 64 -7.94 -6.61 14.78
N THR A 65 -7.04 -7.16 13.96
CA THR A 65 -7.31 -8.40 13.19
C THR A 65 -7.49 -9.62 14.09
N VAL A 66 -6.76 -9.71 15.21
CA VAL A 66 -6.96 -10.77 16.20
C VAL A 66 -8.33 -10.63 16.87
N TYR A 67 -8.78 -9.41 17.15
CA TYR A 67 -10.13 -9.17 17.66
C TYR A 67 -11.21 -9.61 16.66
N GLU A 68 -11.03 -9.35 15.35
CA GLU A 68 -11.95 -9.85 14.32
C GLU A 68 -12.03 -11.39 14.34
N LEU A 69 -10.89 -12.07 14.41
CA LEU A 69 -10.84 -13.53 14.56
C LEU A 69 -11.62 -14.02 15.78
N LEU A 70 -11.40 -13.40 16.95
CA LEU A 70 -12.10 -13.78 18.17
C LEU A 70 -13.61 -13.55 18.06
N THR A 71 -14.02 -12.52 17.33
CA THR A 71 -15.43 -12.22 17.08
C THR A 71 -16.07 -13.24 16.14
N GLU A 72 -15.40 -13.59 15.05
CA GLU A 72 -15.87 -14.64 14.11
C GLU A 72 -15.97 -16.00 14.81
N TRP A 73 -14.97 -16.37 15.62
CA TRP A 73 -15.01 -17.61 16.40
C TRP A 73 -16.04 -17.58 17.51
N GLY A 74 -16.20 -16.45 18.20
CA GLY A 74 -17.25 -16.28 19.21
C GLY A 74 -18.64 -16.49 18.62
N LYS A 75 -18.88 -16.01 17.40
CA LYS A 75 -20.12 -16.29 16.64
C LYS A 75 -20.24 -17.77 16.27
N ALA A 76 -19.17 -18.40 15.79
CA ALA A 76 -19.18 -19.81 15.39
C ALA A 76 -19.38 -20.78 16.58
N PHE A 77 -18.82 -20.46 17.75
CA PHE A 77 -18.89 -21.27 18.96
C PHE A 77 -19.95 -20.81 19.97
N ALA A 78 -20.78 -19.82 19.60
CA ALA A 78 -21.82 -19.22 20.45
C ALA A 78 -21.30 -18.74 21.83
N TRP A 79 -20.09 -18.19 21.88
CA TRP A 79 -19.53 -17.61 23.10
C TRP A 79 -20.13 -16.23 23.38
N SER A 80 -20.80 -16.08 24.52
CA SER A 80 -21.36 -14.80 24.98
C SER A 80 -20.37 -14.07 25.91
N LEU A 81 -19.26 -13.59 25.34
CA LEU A 81 -18.31 -12.77 26.09
C LEU A 81 -18.71 -11.29 26.04
N PRO A 82 -18.60 -10.53 27.15
CA PRO A 82 -19.10 -9.14 27.23
C PRO A 82 -18.38 -8.17 26.29
N PHE A 83 -17.18 -8.53 25.82
CA PHE A 83 -16.41 -7.74 24.84
C PHE A 83 -16.72 -8.09 23.38
N LEU A 84 -17.63 -9.04 23.12
CA LEU A 84 -18.11 -9.41 21.77
C LEU A 84 -19.51 -8.81 21.47
N GLY A 85 -19.89 -7.76 22.18
CA GLY A 85 -21.15 -7.05 21.97
C GLY A 85 -21.10 -6.09 20.78
N GLU A 86 -22.27 -5.71 20.27
CA GLU A 86 -22.43 -4.82 19.09
C GLU A 86 -21.73 -3.46 19.25
N THR A 87 -21.73 -2.89 20.46
CA THR A 87 -21.03 -1.63 20.77
C THR A 87 -19.52 -1.79 20.66
N ALA A 88 -18.97 -2.93 21.10
CA ALA A 88 -17.54 -3.23 21.01
C ALA A 88 -17.13 -3.50 19.56
N GLU A 89 -17.95 -4.22 18.79
CA GLU A 89 -17.73 -4.41 17.34
C GLU A 89 -17.71 -3.07 16.60
N THR A 90 -18.66 -2.18 16.88
CA THR A 90 -18.72 -0.85 16.24
C THR A 90 -17.52 0.01 16.61
N ALA A 91 -17.14 0.05 17.89
CA ALA A 91 -15.95 0.80 18.33
C ALA A 91 -14.67 0.25 17.68
N MET A 92 -14.52 -1.07 17.64
CA MET A 92 -13.36 -1.72 17.02
C MET A 92 -13.30 -1.50 15.51
N ALA A 93 -14.43 -1.42 14.81
CA ALA A 93 -14.46 -1.06 13.39
C ALA A 93 -13.91 0.35 13.13
N TRP A 94 -14.22 1.32 14.00
CA TRP A 94 -13.65 2.67 13.92
C TRP A 94 -12.16 2.70 14.26
N VAL A 95 -11.73 1.90 15.25
CA VAL A 95 -10.31 1.75 15.59
C VAL A 95 -9.54 1.16 14.41
N ASP A 96 -10.03 0.06 13.81
CA ASP A 96 -9.41 -0.56 12.64
C ASP A 96 -9.33 0.41 11.46
N PHE A 97 -10.43 1.12 11.18
CA PHE A 97 -10.46 2.17 10.15
C PHE A 97 -9.42 3.27 10.43
N GLY A 98 -9.35 3.79 11.65
CA GLY A 98 -8.40 4.83 12.04
C GLY A 98 -6.94 4.38 11.91
N LEU A 99 -6.64 3.15 12.36
CA LEU A 99 -5.31 2.54 12.24
C LEU A 99 -4.94 2.27 10.78
N ALA A 100 -5.89 1.84 9.95
CA ALA A 100 -5.69 1.66 8.53
C ALA A 100 -5.36 3.01 7.87
N MET A 101 -6.12 4.07 8.14
CA MET A 101 -5.83 5.41 7.64
C MET A 101 -4.45 5.91 8.08
N LEU A 102 -4.10 5.71 9.35
CA LEU A 102 -2.79 6.05 9.90
C LEU A 102 -1.67 5.31 9.16
N PHE A 103 -1.84 4.01 8.89
CA PHE A 103 -0.88 3.23 8.10
C PHE A 103 -0.69 3.82 6.70
N HIS A 104 -1.77 4.12 5.98
CA HIS A 104 -1.68 4.67 4.61
C HIS A 104 -0.95 6.02 4.59
N PHE A 105 -1.38 6.96 5.43
CA PHE A 105 -0.77 8.30 5.45
C PHE A 105 0.69 8.29 5.89
N THR A 106 1.04 7.48 6.90
CA THR A 106 2.44 7.33 7.31
C THR A 106 3.28 6.61 6.26
N CYS A 107 2.68 5.70 5.48
CA CYS A 107 3.32 5.05 4.34
C CYS A 107 3.59 6.06 3.21
N TYR A 108 2.60 6.87 2.81
CA TYR A 108 2.78 7.91 1.79
C TYR A 108 3.84 8.93 2.21
N TYR A 109 3.83 9.34 3.48
CA TYR A 109 4.86 10.21 4.04
C TYR A 109 6.26 9.59 3.93
N ALA A 110 6.42 8.32 4.31
CA ALA A 110 7.68 7.61 4.21
C ALA A 110 8.15 7.48 2.76
N VAL A 111 7.23 7.13 1.84
CA VAL A 111 7.47 7.05 0.39
C VAL A 111 7.89 8.39 -0.19
N ALA A 112 7.18 9.48 0.14
CA ALA A 112 7.54 10.82 -0.31
C ALA A 112 8.92 11.24 0.20
N THR A 113 9.25 10.90 1.44
CA THR A 113 10.55 11.23 2.06
C THR A 113 11.69 10.52 1.35
N ILE A 114 11.58 9.21 1.14
CA ILE A 114 12.62 8.46 0.42
C ILE A 114 12.68 8.85 -1.07
N ALA A 115 11.55 9.10 -1.71
CA ALA A 115 11.51 9.56 -3.11
C ALA A 115 12.17 10.93 -3.29
N ARG A 116 12.05 11.85 -2.32
CA ARG A 116 12.79 13.12 -2.31
C ARG A 116 14.30 12.89 -2.21
N SER A 117 14.74 11.94 -1.39
CA SER A 117 16.19 11.66 -1.24
C SER A 117 16.85 11.05 -2.49
N VAL A 118 16.07 10.52 -3.42
CA VAL A 118 16.56 9.95 -4.69
C VAL A 118 16.10 10.73 -5.93
N ASP A 119 15.67 11.99 -5.75
CA ASP A 119 15.23 12.89 -6.82
C ASP A 119 14.16 12.28 -7.76
N LEU A 120 13.11 11.73 -7.15
CA LEU A 120 11.91 11.20 -7.83
C LEU A 120 10.69 12.11 -7.60
N PRO A 121 10.61 13.32 -8.19
CA PRO A 121 9.54 14.27 -7.93
C PRO A 121 8.16 13.78 -8.37
N ARG A 122 8.09 12.88 -9.37
CA ARG A 122 6.83 12.25 -9.79
C ARG A 122 6.26 11.36 -8.68
N THR A 123 7.08 10.49 -8.09
CA THR A 123 6.67 9.60 -6.98
C THR A 123 6.26 10.40 -5.76
N VAL A 124 6.92 11.54 -5.48
CA VAL A 124 6.51 12.46 -4.40
C VAL A 124 5.12 13.03 -4.68
N ARG A 125 4.86 13.49 -5.91
CA ARG A 125 3.56 14.03 -6.30
C ARG A 125 2.47 12.96 -6.23
N ASP A 126 2.77 11.76 -6.69
CA ASP A 126 1.83 10.63 -6.67
C ASP A 126 1.48 10.25 -5.22
N ALA A 127 2.45 10.22 -4.29
CA ALA A 127 2.19 10.02 -2.87
C ALA A 127 1.33 11.12 -2.22
N VAL A 128 1.51 12.39 -2.63
CA VAL A 128 0.66 13.50 -2.18
C VAL A 128 -0.75 13.38 -2.75
N PHE A 129 -0.87 13.01 -4.02
CA PHE A 129 -2.16 12.76 -4.66
C PHE A 129 -2.92 11.64 -3.93
N ASP A 130 -2.28 10.52 -3.63
CA ASP A 130 -2.87 9.40 -2.89
C ASP A 130 -3.29 9.81 -1.47
N THR A 131 -2.53 10.71 -0.84
CA THR A 131 -2.91 11.30 0.45
C THR A 131 -4.21 12.11 0.34
N ILE A 132 -4.34 12.96 -0.69
CA ILE A 132 -5.55 13.77 -0.93
C ILE A 132 -6.76 12.87 -1.20
N VAL A 133 -6.58 11.85 -2.05
CA VAL A 133 -7.62 10.85 -2.35
C VAL A 133 -8.05 10.11 -1.08
N GLY A 134 -7.09 9.68 -0.25
CA GLY A 134 -7.36 9.02 1.03
C GLY A 134 -8.09 9.91 2.04
N ILE A 135 -7.75 11.19 2.14
CA ILE A 135 -8.49 12.17 2.97
C ILE A 135 -9.92 12.31 2.46
N GLY A 136 -10.10 12.41 1.14
CA GLY A 136 -11.43 12.46 0.52
C GLY A 136 -12.26 11.23 0.87
N TYR A 137 -11.68 10.04 0.74
CA TYR A 137 -12.35 8.78 1.12
C TYR A 137 -12.73 8.76 2.60
N ALA A 138 -11.79 9.10 3.48
CA ALA A 138 -12.03 9.08 4.91
C ALA A 138 -13.12 10.07 5.35
N THR A 139 -13.15 11.24 4.72
CA THR A 139 -14.19 12.25 4.96
C THR A 139 -15.55 11.74 4.51
N LEU A 140 -15.67 11.22 3.28
CA LEU A 140 -16.92 10.68 2.77
C LEU A 140 -17.41 9.48 3.58
N TYR A 141 -16.51 8.58 3.95
CA TYR A 141 -16.83 7.43 4.80
C TYR A 141 -17.37 7.88 6.17
N THR A 142 -16.71 8.86 6.80
CA THR A 142 -17.13 9.40 8.10
C THR A 142 -18.47 10.12 8.01
N VAL A 143 -18.67 10.97 7.00
CA VAL A 143 -19.94 11.66 6.75
C VAL A 143 -21.07 10.64 6.55
N ALA A 144 -20.84 9.62 5.71
CA ALA A 144 -21.84 8.61 5.43
C ALA A 144 -22.21 7.75 6.66
N ARG A 145 -21.26 7.47 7.54
CA ARG A 145 -21.48 6.58 8.69
C ARG A 145 -21.93 7.28 9.97
N VAL A 146 -21.62 8.55 10.15
CA VAL A 146 -21.90 9.29 11.40
C VAL A 146 -23.03 10.31 11.23
N PHE A 147 -23.10 10.97 10.07
CA PHE A 147 -23.95 12.16 9.91
C PHE A 147 -25.17 11.93 9.03
N LEU A 148 -25.20 10.85 8.23
CA LEU A 148 -26.32 10.56 7.34
C LEU A 148 -27.28 9.52 7.93
N PRO A 149 -28.59 9.66 7.67
CA PRO A 149 -29.56 8.60 7.96
C PRO A 149 -29.22 7.32 7.21
N GLU A 150 -29.51 6.16 7.81
CA GLU A 150 -29.17 4.84 7.27
C GLU A 150 -29.67 4.61 5.84
N ALA A 151 -30.88 5.05 5.52
CA ALA A 151 -31.46 4.95 4.18
C ALA A 151 -30.65 5.70 3.11
N VAL A 152 -30.05 6.85 3.47
CA VAL A 152 -29.20 7.64 2.57
C VAL A 152 -27.79 7.05 2.52
N ALA A 153 -27.26 6.63 3.67
CA ALA A 153 -25.96 5.98 3.77
C ALA A 153 -25.89 4.68 2.94
N ALA A 154 -26.97 3.91 2.89
CA ALA A 154 -27.08 2.69 2.08
C ALA A 154 -26.89 2.96 0.58
N GLN A 155 -27.40 4.09 0.07
CA GLN A 155 -27.24 4.49 -1.33
C GLN A 155 -25.79 4.86 -1.68
N LEU A 156 -25.00 5.28 -0.68
CA LEU A 156 -23.59 5.60 -0.85
C LEU A 156 -22.68 4.38 -0.78
N GLY A 157 -23.20 3.18 -0.46
CA GLY A 157 -22.40 1.97 -0.36
C GLY A 157 -21.61 1.62 -1.63
N ILE A 158 -22.27 1.65 -2.80
CA ILE A 158 -21.64 1.37 -4.10
C ILE A 158 -20.62 2.47 -4.45
N PRO A 159 -20.99 3.78 -4.45
CA PRO A 159 -20.03 4.86 -4.70
C PRO A 159 -18.80 4.83 -3.78
N LEU A 160 -18.98 4.60 -2.47
CA LEU A 160 -17.87 4.50 -1.52
C LEU A 160 -16.96 3.31 -1.83
N THR A 161 -17.54 2.18 -2.22
CA THR A 161 -16.75 0.99 -2.59
C THR A 161 -15.94 1.24 -3.88
N VAL A 162 -16.55 1.87 -4.88
CA VAL A 162 -15.85 2.25 -6.12
C VAL A 162 -14.72 3.24 -5.81
N PHE A 163 -14.96 4.21 -4.92
CA PHE A 163 -13.94 5.18 -4.54
C PHE A 163 -12.80 4.54 -3.75
N LEU A 164 -13.12 3.60 -2.85
CA LEU A 164 -12.11 2.79 -2.16
C LEU A 164 -11.26 2.02 -3.17
N LEU A 165 -11.87 1.33 -4.13
CA LEU A 165 -11.15 0.57 -5.16
C LEU A 165 -10.24 1.47 -6.02
N PHE A 166 -10.74 2.64 -6.42
CA PHE A 166 -9.93 3.64 -7.11
C PHE A 166 -8.70 4.03 -6.28
N TRP A 167 -8.89 4.32 -4.99
CA TRP A 167 -7.80 4.63 -4.07
C TRP A 167 -6.81 3.46 -3.93
N ARG A 168 -7.29 2.20 -3.84
CA ARG A 168 -6.44 1.00 -3.83
C ARG A 168 -5.59 0.87 -5.10
N ILE A 169 -6.16 1.20 -6.27
CA ILE A 169 -5.42 1.16 -7.53
C ILE A 169 -4.31 2.22 -7.54
N CYS A 170 -4.57 3.41 -7.01
CA CYS A 170 -3.56 4.45 -6.86
C CYS A 170 -2.39 3.98 -5.99
N ASP A 171 -2.67 3.36 -4.84
CA ASP A 171 -1.64 2.82 -3.95
C ASP A 171 -0.77 1.74 -4.61
N ILE A 172 -1.39 0.84 -5.38
CA ILE A 172 -0.68 -0.17 -6.18
C ILE A 172 0.26 0.51 -7.17
N CYS A 173 -0.24 1.52 -7.91
CA CYS A 173 0.57 2.27 -8.86
C CYS A 173 1.76 2.96 -8.19
N LEU A 174 1.56 3.56 -7.01
CA LEU A 174 2.62 4.19 -6.23
C LEU A 174 3.65 3.16 -5.77
N LEU A 175 3.22 2.03 -5.21
CA LEU A 175 4.11 0.97 -4.74
C LEU A 175 4.89 0.33 -5.89
N VAL A 176 4.27 0.09 -7.04
CA VAL A 176 4.93 -0.38 -8.26
C VAL A 176 5.98 0.63 -8.73
N SER A 177 5.66 1.93 -8.71
CA SER A 177 6.62 3.00 -9.02
C SER A 177 7.82 3.00 -8.07
N CYS A 178 7.61 2.73 -6.77
CA CYS A 178 8.67 2.63 -5.78
C CYS A 178 9.55 1.39 -5.98
N CYS A 179 8.94 0.21 -6.18
CA CYS A 179 9.65 -1.04 -6.50
C CYS A 179 10.58 -0.89 -7.71
N LYS A 180 10.17 -0.05 -8.66
CA LYS A 180 10.83 0.13 -9.94
C LYS A 180 11.94 1.18 -9.92
N ASN A 181 11.72 2.27 -9.22
CA ASN A 181 12.60 3.45 -9.30
C ASN A 181 13.52 3.60 -8.09
N ILE A 182 13.30 2.85 -7.00
CA ILE A 182 14.09 2.94 -5.77
C ILE A 182 14.83 1.61 -5.56
N CYS A 183 16.09 1.56 -5.99
CA CYS A 183 16.98 0.41 -5.81
C CYS A 183 18.00 0.67 -4.68
N PRO A 184 18.45 -0.37 -3.95
CA PRO A 184 19.57 -0.26 -3.02
C PRO A 184 20.87 0.08 -3.76
N ALA A 185 21.72 0.91 -3.16
CA ALA A 185 23.05 1.21 -3.71
C ALA A 185 23.92 -0.07 -3.74
N GLY A 186 24.43 -0.43 -4.92
CA GLY A 186 25.27 -1.62 -5.14
C GLY A 186 24.55 -2.87 -5.67
N ASP A 187 23.22 -2.81 -5.83
CA ASP A 187 22.38 -3.90 -6.39
C ASP A 187 22.00 -3.64 -7.86
N GLU A 188 22.64 -2.68 -8.53
CA GLU A 188 22.36 -2.36 -9.94
C GLU A 188 22.67 -3.54 -10.88
N ASP A 189 23.57 -4.44 -10.48
CA ASP A 189 24.03 -5.59 -11.28
C ASP A 189 23.97 -6.96 -10.56
N GLN A 190 23.35 -7.07 -9.36
CA GLN A 190 23.31 -8.35 -8.66
C GLN A 190 22.18 -9.27 -9.16
N THR A 191 22.57 -10.42 -9.72
CA THR A 191 21.64 -11.51 -10.01
C THR A 191 21.09 -12.11 -8.71
N PRO A 192 19.76 -12.23 -8.55
CA PRO A 192 19.16 -12.72 -7.32
C PRO A 192 19.57 -14.17 -7.05
N LYS A 193 19.95 -14.47 -5.80
CA LYS A 193 20.33 -15.83 -5.38
C LYS A 193 19.13 -16.78 -5.47
N PRO A 194 19.29 -18.00 -6.03
CA PRO A 194 18.20 -18.95 -6.20
C PRO A 194 17.72 -19.51 -4.85
N TYR A 195 16.40 -19.59 -4.67
CA TYR A 195 15.78 -20.34 -3.58
C TYR A 195 15.93 -21.85 -3.80
N ARG A 196 15.82 -22.64 -2.71
CA ARG A 196 15.91 -24.11 -2.77
C ARG A 196 14.76 -24.77 -3.55
N TRP A 197 13.65 -24.08 -3.78
CA TRP A 197 12.45 -24.64 -4.43
C TRP A 197 12.27 -24.06 -5.84
N GLY A 198 12.42 -24.91 -6.87
CA GLY A 198 12.44 -24.48 -8.28
C GLY A 198 11.14 -23.86 -8.80
N PHE A 199 9.99 -24.08 -8.16
CA PHE A 199 8.75 -23.36 -8.51
C PHE A 199 8.78 -21.90 -8.06
N LEU A 200 9.31 -21.62 -6.86
CA LEU A 200 9.47 -20.26 -6.34
C LEU A 200 10.51 -19.48 -7.15
N ASN A 201 11.57 -20.14 -7.63
CA ASN A 201 12.52 -19.52 -8.57
C ASN A 201 11.84 -19.16 -9.89
N ARG A 202 11.02 -20.04 -10.47
CA ARG A 202 10.33 -19.75 -11.74
C ARG A 202 9.28 -18.65 -11.63
N MET A 203 8.51 -18.61 -10.55
CA MET A 203 7.57 -17.52 -10.31
C MET A 203 8.28 -16.21 -9.98
N GLY A 204 9.31 -16.29 -9.14
CA GLY A 204 10.17 -15.15 -8.78
C GLY A 204 10.90 -14.57 -9.99
N GLU A 205 11.46 -15.40 -10.87
CA GLU A 205 12.12 -15.00 -12.12
C GLU A 205 11.15 -14.42 -13.14
N ARG A 206 9.96 -15.01 -13.31
CA ARG A 206 8.95 -14.43 -14.22
C ARG A 206 8.46 -13.08 -13.72
N PHE A 207 8.24 -12.96 -12.42
CA PHE A 207 7.83 -11.71 -11.80
C PHE A 207 8.96 -10.68 -11.85
N ALA A 208 10.19 -11.06 -11.47
CA ALA A 208 11.37 -10.22 -11.52
C ALA A 208 11.70 -9.79 -12.95
N ASN A 209 11.70 -10.69 -13.94
CA ASN A 209 11.94 -10.35 -15.35
C ASN A 209 10.86 -9.43 -15.91
N ASN A 210 9.58 -9.64 -15.57
CA ASN A 210 8.52 -8.73 -15.98
C ASN A 210 8.65 -7.37 -15.28
N PHE A 211 9.06 -7.34 -14.00
CA PHE A 211 9.33 -6.12 -13.26
C PHE A 211 10.57 -5.37 -13.76
N HIS A 212 11.67 -6.07 -14.05
CA HIS A 212 12.91 -5.52 -14.60
C HIS A 212 12.68 -5.00 -16.02
N ARG A 213 11.98 -5.75 -16.88
CA ARG A 213 11.61 -5.27 -18.22
C ARG A 213 10.68 -4.04 -18.17
N ALA A 214 9.78 -4.00 -17.20
CA ALA A 214 8.97 -2.81 -16.93
C ALA A 214 9.80 -1.67 -16.30
N ALA A 215 10.90 -1.97 -15.60
CA ALA A 215 11.83 -1.01 -15.03
C ALA A 215 12.73 -0.37 -16.10
N ASP A 216 13.37 -1.20 -16.92
CA ASP A 216 14.26 -0.77 -17.99
C ASP A 216 13.53 0.08 -19.03
N SER A 217 12.31 -0.31 -19.41
CA SER A 217 11.51 0.44 -20.39
C SER A 217 11.17 1.87 -19.94
N THR A 218 11.05 2.10 -18.63
CA THR A 218 10.72 3.44 -18.11
C THR A 218 11.93 4.22 -17.65
N ARG A 219 13.02 3.56 -17.27
CA ARG A 219 14.33 4.20 -17.13
C ARG A 219 14.78 4.75 -18.48
N ALA A 220 14.67 3.94 -19.54
CA ALA A 220 14.94 4.36 -20.92
C ALA A 220 14.05 5.54 -21.35
N SER A 221 12.73 5.45 -21.11
CA SER A 221 11.82 6.56 -21.41
C SER A 221 12.14 7.83 -20.62
N ARG A 222 12.61 7.72 -19.37
CA ARG A 222 13.02 8.86 -18.53
C ARG A 222 14.32 9.49 -19.00
N GLU A 223 15.32 8.69 -19.36
CA GLU A 223 16.57 9.17 -19.93
C GLU A 223 16.32 9.89 -21.25
N GLU A 224 15.41 9.36 -22.08
CA GLU A 224 14.99 9.99 -23.32
C GLU A 224 14.27 11.33 -23.08
N ASP A 225 13.36 11.40 -22.10
CA ASP A 225 12.68 12.64 -21.73
C ASP A 225 13.64 13.69 -21.15
N LEU A 226 14.59 13.29 -20.32
CA LEU A 226 15.64 14.17 -19.81
C LEU A 226 16.55 14.67 -20.93
N ARG A 227 16.89 13.80 -21.89
CA ARG A 227 17.66 14.18 -23.09
C ARG A 227 16.89 15.21 -23.92
N LYS A 228 15.61 14.95 -24.22
CA LYS A 228 14.73 15.89 -24.94
C LYS A 228 14.58 17.23 -24.22
N ARG A 229 14.53 17.24 -22.88
CA ARG A 229 14.49 18.49 -22.09
C ARG A 229 15.79 19.26 -22.16
N ARG A 230 16.95 18.59 -22.14
CA ARG A 230 18.27 19.22 -22.32
C ARG A 230 18.41 19.81 -23.72
N GLU A 231 18.07 19.03 -24.75
CA GLU A 231 18.08 19.48 -26.15
C GLU A 231 17.16 20.70 -26.38
N ARG A 232 15.98 20.73 -25.76
CA ARG A 232 15.08 21.90 -25.82
C ARG A 232 15.66 23.13 -25.12
N LYS A 233 16.34 22.94 -23.99
CA LYS A 233 16.98 24.03 -23.25
C LYS A 233 18.13 24.63 -24.05
N ASP A 234 18.99 23.79 -24.62
CA ASP A 234 20.14 24.19 -25.43
C ASP A 234 19.70 24.94 -26.71
N ARG A 235 18.64 24.48 -27.38
CA ARG A 235 18.04 25.18 -28.52
C ARG A 235 17.44 26.54 -28.15
N SER A 236 16.92 26.70 -26.94
CA SER A 236 16.36 27.97 -26.47
C SER A 236 17.44 28.99 -26.07
N SER A 237 18.61 28.53 -25.62
CA SER A 237 19.74 29.38 -25.25
C SER A 237 20.65 29.75 -26.42
N GLY A 238 20.67 28.95 -27.51
CA GLY A 238 21.47 29.21 -28.71
C GLY A 238 20.87 30.20 -29.71
N GLY A 239 19.65 30.69 -29.48
CA GLY A 239 18.93 31.62 -30.37
C GLY A 239 19.17 33.11 -30.10
N LYS A 240 20.17 33.46 -29.28
CA LYS A 240 20.61 34.84 -29.04
C LYS A 240 22.07 34.99 -29.45
N HIS A 241 22.31 35.08 -30.76
CA HIS A 241 23.52 35.70 -31.31
C HIS A 241 23.21 36.29 -32.67
#